data_AF-A0A813IU64-F1
#
_entry.id   AF-A0A813IU64-F1
#
_cell.length_a   1.000
_cell.length_b   1.000
_cell.length_c   1.000
_cell.angle_alpha   90.00
_cell.angle_beta   90.00
_cell.angle_gamma   90.00
#
_symmetry.space_group_name_H-M   'P 1'
#
loop_
_entity.id
_entity.type
_entity.pdbx_description
1 polymer ?
#
loop_
_entity_poly.entity_id
_entity_poly.type
_entity_poly.pdbx_seq_one_letter_code
_entity_poly.pdbx_strand_id
1 'polypeptide(L)'
;DKTQGALAEMGMSVANSAITTLLAALILFGCGFFFFFQFGGFIFLVIGLSIIMSTNFLMPVMILFGPQGAQGIITCCRRKATIVASGEAVKPSKYGTE
;
A
#
# COMPACT_ATOMS: atom_id res chain seq x y z
N ASP A 1 -4.51 15.85 5.91
CA ASP A 1 -5.43 15.01 6.67
C ASP A 1 -6.07 13.89 5.84
N LYS A 2 -6.94 14.19 4.86
CA LYS A 2 -7.60 13.15 4.02
C LYS A 2 -6.62 12.19 3.32
N THR A 3 -5.52 12.72 2.78
CA THR A 3 -4.45 11.93 2.14
C THR A 3 -3.72 11.02 3.12
N GLN A 4 -3.53 11.46 4.37
CA GLN A 4 -2.89 10.66 5.42
C GLN A 4 -3.81 9.56 5.93
N GLY A 5 -5.12 9.81 6.04
CA GLY A 5 -6.10 8.79 6.40
C GLY A 5 -6.19 7.66 5.36
N ALA A 6 -6.30 8.02 4.08
CA ALA A 6 -6.31 7.03 2.99
C ALA A 6 -4.99 6.27 2.87
N LEU A 7 -3.85 6.94 3.05
CA LEU A 7 -2.53 6.31 3.05
C LEU A 7 -2.32 5.38 4.24
N ALA A 8 -2.87 5.70 5.41
CA ALA A 8 -2.79 4.83 6.58
C ALA A 8 -3.59 3.53 6.37
N GLU A 9 -4.79 3.62 5.79
CA GLU A 9 -5.63 2.43 5.54
C GLU A 9 -5.03 1.52 4.46
N MET A 10 -4.60 2.09 3.33
CA MET A 10 -3.98 1.33 2.23
C MET A 10 -2.56 0.87 2.56
N GLY A 11 -1.78 1.71 3.25
CA GLY A 11 -0.39 1.44 3.61
C GLY A 11 -0.23 0.28 4.59
N MET A 12 -1.15 0.12 5.55
CA MET A 12 -1.13 -1.01 6.49
C MET A 12 -1.31 -2.37 5.78
N SER A 13 -2.14 -2.43 4.73
CA SER A 13 -2.31 -3.65 3.94
C SER A 13 -1.02 -4.05 3.20
N VAL A 14 -0.38 -3.07 2.56
CA VAL A 14 0.90 -3.28 1.84
C VAL A 14 2.01 -3.67 2.82
N ALA A 15 2.11 -3.01 3.98
CA ALA A 15 3.10 -3.33 5.01
C ALA A 15 2.99 -4.77 5.49
N ASN A 16 1.78 -5.29 5.70
CA ASN A 16 1.58 -6.68 6.14
C ASN A 16 2.04 -7.71 5.09
N SER A 17 1.80 -7.45 3.80
CA SER A 17 2.29 -8.31 2.71
C SER A 17 3.81 -8.29 2.58
N ALA A 18 4.42 -7.13 2.81
CA ALA A 18 5.87 -7.01 2.85
C ALA A 18 6.48 -7.76 4.02
N ILE A 19 5.91 -7.63 5.24
CA ILE A 19 6.41 -8.31 6.43
C ILE A 19 6.45 -9.82 6.23
N THR A 20 5.39 -10.40 5.68
CA THR A 20 5.35 -11.85 5.39
C THR A 20 6.38 -12.27 4.36
N THR A 21 6.70 -11.41 3.39
CA THR A 21 7.77 -11.64 2.40
C THR A 21 9.17 -11.54 3.02
N LEU A 22 9.40 -10.55 3.90
CA LEU A 22 10.65 -10.40 4.64
C LEU A 22 10.86 -11.59 5.59
N LEU A 23 9.80 -12.07 6.23
CA LEU A 23 9.84 -13.25 7.09
C LEU A 23 10.25 -14.49 6.29
N ALA A 24 9.69 -14.68 5.09
CA ALA A 24 10.08 -15.77 4.20
C ALA A 24 11.56 -15.66 3.78
N ALA A 25 12.02 -14.45 3.42
CA ALA A 25 13.42 -14.22 3.07
C ALA A 25 14.39 -14.50 4.24
N LEU A 26 14.00 -14.16 5.48
CA LEU A 26 14.77 -14.46 6.69
C LEU A 26 14.86 -15.97 6.97
N ILE A 27 13.78 -16.73 6.76
CA ILE A 27 13.81 -18.19 6.88
C ILE A 27 14.78 -18.80 5.85
N LEU A 28 14.84 -18.26 4.63
CA LEU A 28 15.79 -18.69 3.61
C LEU A 28 17.26 -18.38 3.99
N PHE A 29 17.52 -17.26 4.67
CA PHE A 29 18.85 -16.91 5.18
C PHE A 29 19.38 -17.89 6.23
N GLY A 30 18.49 -18.55 6.99
CA GLY A 30 18.86 -19.59 7.95
C GLY A 30 19.31 -20.91 7.30
N CYS A 31 19.16 -21.06 5.98
CA CYS A 31 19.63 -22.23 5.25
C CYS A 31 21.09 -22.03 4.83
N GLY A 32 22.00 -22.91 5.26
CA GLY A 32 23.46 -22.81 5.03
C GLY A 32 23.95 -22.96 3.57
N PHE A 33 23.11 -22.69 2.58
CA PHE A 33 23.42 -22.78 1.15
C PHE A 33 23.64 -21.38 0.55
N PHE A 34 24.80 -21.20 -0.09
CA PHE A 34 25.22 -19.91 -0.69
C PHE A 34 24.23 -19.34 -1.73
N PHE A 35 23.50 -20.22 -2.42
CA PHE A 35 22.48 -19.84 -3.40
C PHE A 35 21.30 -19.10 -2.77
N PHE A 36 20.79 -19.58 -1.63
CA PHE A 36 19.64 -18.96 -0.96
C PHE A 36 20.00 -17.63 -0.29
N PHE A 37 21.27 -17.42 0.06
CA PHE A 37 21.76 -16.16 0.62
C PHE A 37 21.69 -15.01 -0.40
N GLN A 38 22.15 -15.24 -1.64
CA GLN A 38 22.13 -14.24 -2.70
C GLN A 38 20.69 -13.88 -3.12
N PHE A 39 19.81 -14.88 -3.21
CA PHE A 39 18.38 -14.68 -3.51
C PHE A 39 17.65 -13.98 -2.35
N GLY A 40 17.87 -14.39 -1.11
CA GLY A 40 17.26 -13.77 0.07
C GLY A 40 17.63 -12.28 0.20
N GLY A 41 18.90 -11.94 -0.04
CA GLY A 41 19.38 -10.56 -0.01
C GLY A 41 18.76 -9.69 -1.11
N PHE A 42 18.64 -10.23 -2.33
CA PHE A 42 17.98 -9.53 -3.44
C PHE A 42 16.50 -9.25 -3.14
N ILE A 43 15.78 -10.25 -2.63
CA ILE A 43 14.37 -10.14 -2.24
C ILE A 43 14.21 -9.12 -1.10
N PHE A 44 15.05 -9.18 -0.06
CA PHE A 44 15.01 -8.20 1.03
C PHE A 44 15.20 -6.75 0.52
N LEU A 45 16.17 -6.54 -0.37
CA LEU A 45 16.48 -5.23 -0.94
C LEU A 45 15.34 -4.70 -1.82
N VAL A 46 14.76 -5.53 -2.70
CA VAL A 46 13.68 -5.07 -3.60
C VAL A 46 12.39 -4.76 -2.85
N ILE A 47 12.01 -5.55 -1.83
CA ILE A 47 10.84 -5.24 -0.98
C ILE A 47 11.10 -3.96 -0.17
N GLY A 48 12.27 -3.83 0.46
CA GLY A 48 12.62 -2.64 1.24
C GLY A 48 12.62 -1.36 0.40
N LEU A 49 13.25 -1.39 -0.77
CA LEU A 49 13.26 -0.27 -1.71
C LEU A 49 11.84 0.03 -2.25
N SER A 50 11.04 -0.99 -2.54
CA SER A 50 9.68 -0.82 -3.02
C SER A 50 8.80 -0.07 -2.02
N ILE A 51 8.84 -0.44 -0.73
CA ILE A 51 8.06 0.25 0.31
C ILE A 51 8.55 1.69 0.53
N ILE A 52 9.86 1.90 0.62
CA ILE A 52 10.44 3.24 0.82
C ILE A 52 10.08 4.15 -0.36
N MET A 53 10.25 3.68 -1.59
CA MET A 53 9.91 4.45 -2.79
C MET A 53 8.41 4.67 -2.91
N SER A 54 7.57 3.66 -2.65
CA SER A 54 6.12 3.81 -2.70
C SER A 54 5.61 4.81 -1.67
N THR A 55 6.09 4.77 -0.43
CA THR A 55 5.61 5.65 0.64
C THR A 55 6.09 7.11 0.43
N ASN A 56 7.33 7.30 0.00
CA ASN A 56 7.88 8.64 -0.25
C ASN A 56 7.41 9.27 -1.56
N PHE A 57 7.08 8.48 -2.59
CA PHE A 57 6.66 9.00 -3.89
C PHE A 57 5.14 9.21 -3.97
N LEU A 58 4.35 8.30 -3.39
CA LEU A 58 2.88 8.40 -3.45
C LEU A 58 2.34 9.62 -2.67
N MET A 59 2.95 9.94 -1.54
CA MET A 59 2.52 11.03 -0.66
C MET A 59 2.63 12.43 -1.31
N PRO A 60 3.77 12.85 -1.89
CA PRO A 60 3.86 14.12 -2.63
C PRO A 60 3.10 14.09 -3.95
N VAL A 61 2.99 12.94 -4.63
CA VAL A 61 2.18 12.81 -5.86
C VAL A 61 0.70 13.05 -5.58
N MET A 62 0.16 12.52 -4.48
CA MET A 62 -1.23 12.79 -4.08
C MET A 62 -1.46 14.21 -3.58
N ILE A 63 -0.44 14.89 -3.06
CA ILE A 63 -0.53 16.31 -2.70
C ILE A 63 -0.56 17.18 -3.96
N LEU A 64 0.20 16.81 -5.00
CA LEU A 64 0.31 17.58 -6.24
C LEU A 64 -0.81 17.31 -7.25
N PHE A 65 -1.24 16.04 -7.38
CA PHE A 65 -2.24 15.58 -8.35
C PHE A 65 -3.56 15.12 -7.70
N GLY A 66 -3.77 15.42 -6.42
CA GLY A 66 -5.00 15.05 -5.72
C GLY A 66 -6.23 15.78 -6.29
N PRO A 67 -7.31 15.06 -6.67
CA PRO A 67 -8.55 15.70 -7.09
C PRO A 67 -9.11 16.56 -5.95
N GLN A 68 -9.51 17.79 -6.26
CA GLN A 68 -10.12 18.69 -5.29
C GLN A 68 -11.64 18.56 -5.34
N GLY A 69 -12.21 17.92 -4.31
CA GLY A 69 -13.67 17.78 -4.14
C GLY A 69 -14.27 16.59 -4.91
N ALA A 70 -15.39 16.82 -5.61
CA ALA A 70 -16.17 15.80 -6.31
C ALA A 70 -15.77 15.62 -7.79
N GLN A 71 -14.48 15.78 -8.12
CA GLN A 71 -13.99 15.52 -9.48
C GLN A 71 -13.94 14.02 -9.74
N GLY A 72 -14.64 13.55 -10.79
CA GLY A 72 -14.60 12.14 -11.22
C GLY A 72 -15.69 11.23 -10.63
N ILE A 73 -16.70 11.76 -9.94
CA ILE A 73 -17.90 10.97 -9.60
C ILE A 73 -18.69 10.69 -10.88
N ILE A 74 -18.45 9.51 -11.45
CA ILE A 74 -19.28 8.95 -12.51
C ILE A 74 -20.33 8.10 -11.79
N THR A 75 -21.52 8.63 -11.54
CA THR A 75 -22.64 7.94 -10.88
C THR A 75 -23.24 6.79 -11.72
N CYS A 76 -22.50 6.23 -12.67
CA CYS A 76 -23.02 5.23 -13.59
C CYS A 76 -22.68 3.80 -13.14
N CYS A 77 -23.70 3.16 -12.56
CA CYS A 77 -24.00 1.72 -12.60
C CYS A 77 -23.18 0.74 -11.71
N ARG A 78 -23.72 0.56 -10.51
CA ARG A 78 -23.84 -0.68 -9.73
C ARG A 78 -23.91 -1.97 -10.58
N ARG A 79 -22.84 -2.76 -10.61
CA ARG A 79 -22.91 -4.24 -10.76
C ARG A 79 -21.73 -4.89 -10.05
N LYS A 80 -22.05 -5.85 -9.17
CA LYS A 80 -21.16 -6.58 -8.27
C LYS A 80 -19.85 -7.07 -8.94
N ALA A 81 -18.73 -6.47 -8.57
CA ALA A 81 -17.41 -7.10 -8.63
C ALA A 81 -16.88 -7.17 -7.19
N THR A 82 -17.54 -8.02 -6.38
CA THR A 82 -17.25 -8.25 -4.95
C THR A 82 -16.09 -9.23 -4.78
N ILE A 83 -15.04 -9.16 -5.59
CA ILE A 83 -13.82 -9.94 -5.35
C ILE A 83 -12.60 -9.04 -5.55
N VAL A 84 -11.79 -8.94 -4.50
CA VAL A 84 -10.42 -8.38 -4.52
C VAL A 84 -10.28 -6.84 -4.56
N ALA A 85 -11.07 -6.14 -3.75
CA ALA A 85 -10.68 -4.82 -3.24
C ALA A 85 -11.07 -4.72 -1.76
N SER A 86 -10.50 -5.64 -0.96
CA SER A 86 -10.61 -5.58 0.49
C SER A 86 -9.75 -4.42 0.96
N GLY A 87 -10.38 -3.32 1.37
CA GLY A 87 -9.68 -2.24 2.08
C GLY A 87 -10.13 -0.81 1.80
N GLU A 88 -11.27 -0.55 1.16
CA GLU A 88 -11.81 0.83 1.15
C GLU A 88 -13.14 0.88 1.89
N ALA A 89 -13.06 0.98 3.22
CA ALA A 89 -14.13 1.60 3.97
C ALA A 89 -14.02 3.10 3.75
N VAL A 90 -14.58 3.60 2.65
CA VAL A 90 -14.98 5.01 2.56
C VAL A 90 -16.05 5.24 3.65
N LYS A 91 -15.60 5.52 4.89
CA LYS A 91 -16.46 6.14 5.88
C LYS A 91 -16.76 7.55 5.38
N PRO A 92 -18.04 7.96 5.36
CA PRO A 92 -18.36 9.36 5.11
C PRO A 92 -17.76 10.19 6.25
N SER A 93 -16.69 10.94 5.96
CA SER A 93 -16.17 12.00 6.82
C SER A 93 -17.26 13.06 6.94
N LYS A 94 -18.02 12.99 8.03
CA LYS A 94 -18.92 14.05 8.49
C LYS A 94 -18.05 15.13 9.15
N TYR A 95 -18.20 16.34 8.60
CA TYR A 95 -18.09 17.62 9.28
C TYR A 95 -16.72 18.09 9.78
N GLY A 96 -16.14 19.01 8.99
CA GLY A 96 -15.43 20.17 9.50
C GLY A 96 -16.09 21.40 8.88
N THR A 97 -17.09 21.95 9.57
CA THR A 97 -17.58 23.32 9.43
C THR A 97 -18.33 23.63 10.72
N GLU A 98 -17.79 24.64 11.41
CA GLU A 98 -18.27 25.28 12.65
C GLU A 98 -17.84 24.62 13.96
#